data_AF-A0A0K8TGZ4-F1
#
_entry.id   AF-A0A0K8TGZ4-F1
#
_cell.length_a   1.000
_cell.length_b   1.000
_cell.length_c   1.000
_cell.angle_alpha   90.00
_cell.angle_beta   90.00
_cell.angle_gamma   90.00
#
_symmetry.space_group_name_H-M   'P 1'
#
loop_
_entity.id
_entity.type
_entity.pdbx_description
1 polymer ?
#
loop_
_entity_poly.entity_id
_entity_poly.type
_entity_poly.pdbx_seq_one_letter_code
_entity_poly.pdbx_strand_id
1 'polypeptide(L)'
;NANTDVAGHAEQMNYYFNFGNLRPGSSRKGTPEDYKVSKRMIKYLVNFAYYDDPTPPGSPMKWKQFNGQEFLRISNSRSDSMADESVVQKLLNVLNLWSYVVGWEL
;
A
#
# COMPACT_ATOMS: atom_id res chain seq x y z
N ASN A 1 -7.14 18.69 -13.31
CA ASN A 1 -6.80 18.81 -11.88
C ASN A 1 -6.69 17.42 -11.29
N ALA A 2 -5.48 16.92 -11.06
CA ALA A 2 -5.30 15.67 -10.34
C ALA A 2 -5.71 15.90 -8.87
N ASN A 3 -6.53 15.02 -8.33
CA ASN A 3 -6.91 15.08 -6.93
C ASN A 3 -5.68 14.76 -6.08
N THR A 4 -5.16 15.75 -5.34
CA THR A 4 -3.91 15.63 -4.54
C THR A 4 -4.13 14.97 -3.18
N ASP A 5 -5.37 14.64 -2.83
CA ASP A 5 -5.72 14.11 -1.51
C ASP A 5 -5.67 12.57 -1.44
N VAL A 6 -5.22 11.90 -2.50
CA VAL A 6 -5.13 10.44 -2.61
C VAL A 6 -3.75 10.01 -3.09
N ALA A 7 -3.36 8.77 -2.77
CA ALA A 7 -2.12 8.18 -3.27
C ALA A 7 -2.18 7.97 -4.78
N GLY A 8 -1.32 8.68 -5.50
CA GLY A 8 -1.21 8.64 -6.96
C GLY A 8 -0.43 7.43 -7.49
N HIS A 9 -0.56 7.18 -8.79
CA HIS A 9 0.20 6.13 -9.46
C HIS A 9 1.71 6.35 -9.30
N ALA A 10 2.43 5.27 -8.97
CA ALA A 10 3.88 5.24 -8.73
C ALA A 10 4.39 6.05 -7.52
N GLU A 11 3.54 6.69 -6.72
CA GLU A 11 3.99 7.43 -5.54
C GLU A 11 4.61 6.55 -4.46
N GLN A 12 4.24 5.25 -4.40
CA GLN A 12 4.81 4.28 -3.46
C GLN A 12 6.34 4.16 -3.60
N MET A 13 6.90 4.41 -4.78
CA MET A 13 8.34 4.38 -5.01
C MET A 13 9.09 5.39 -4.14
N ASN A 14 8.48 6.54 -3.83
CA ASN A 14 9.09 7.55 -2.97
C ASN A 14 9.30 7.03 -1.54
N TYR A 15 8.45 6.11 -1.08
CA TYR A 15 8.53 5.52 0.25
C TYR A 15 9.54 4.37 0.34
N TYR A 16 9.87 3.69 -0.76
CA TYR A 16 10.90 2.65 -0.79
C TYR A 16 12.30 3.21 -1.03
N PHE A 17 12.43 4.20 -1.92
CA PHE A 17 13.73 4.64 -2.44
C PHE A 17 14.09 6.08 -2.08
N ASN A 18 13.25 6.77 -1.29
CA ASN A 18 13.49 8.14 -0.84
C ASN A 18 13.70 9.16 -1.98
N PHE A 19 13.10 8.92 -3.15
CA PHE A 19 13.31 9.75 -4.34
C PHE A 19 12.91 11.22 -4.15
N GLY A 20 11.95 11.51 -3.27
CA GLY A 20 11.54 12.90 -2.95
C GLY A 20 12.67 13.74 -2.34
N ASN A 21 13.60 13.13 -1.60
CA ASN A 21 14.76 13.82 -1.03
C ASN A 21 16.00 13.76 -1.94
N LEU A 22 16.05 12.81 -2.88
CA LEU A 22 17.23 12.57 -3.73
C LEU A 22 17.16 13.23 -5.11
N ARG A 23 15.99 13.68 -5.55
CA ARG A 23 15.83 14.36 -6.85
C ARG A 23 16.14 15.87 -6.74
N PRO A 24 17.16 16.38 -7.45
CA PRO A 24 17.39 17.83 -7.55
C PRO A 24 16.14 18.54 -8.08
N GLY A 25 15.71 19.61 -7.41
CA GLY A 25 14.49 20.36 -7.80
C GLY A 25 13.17 19.81 -7.25
N SER A 26 13.19 18.72 -6.48
CA SER A 26 12.02 18.26 -5.73
C SER A 26 11.63 19.29 -4.66
N SER A 27 10.43 19.86 -4.76
CA SER A 27 9.85 20.72 -3.72
C SER A 27 9.32 19.93 -2.52
N ARG A 28 9.13 18.61 -2.67
CA ARG A 28 8.55 17.74 -1.64
C ARG A 28 9.64 17.12 -0.79
N LYS A 29 10.05 17.85 0.25
CA LYS A 29 10.85 17.27 1.34
C LYS A 29 9.98 16.28 2.11
N GLY A 30 10.50 15.08 2.38
CA GLY A 30 9.76 14.08 3.15
C GLY A 30 9.43 14.58 4.55
N THR A 31 8.21 14.33 5.02
CA THR A 31 7.78 14.68 6.39
C THR A 31 8.18 13.58 7.40
N PRO A 32 8.18 13.87 8.71
CA PRO A 32 8.34 12.82 9.74
C PRO A 32 7.30 11.69 9.61
N GLU A 33 6.10 12.00 9.14
CA GLU A 33 5.02 11.06 8.88
C GLU A 33 5.35 10.17 7.68
N ASP A 34 5.88 10.75 6.60
CA ASP A 34 6.35 9.98 5.43
C ASP A 34 7.45 9.00 5.82
N TYR A 35 8.37 9.42 6.69
CA TYR A 35 9.42 8.54 7.20
C TYR A 35 8.85 7.35 7.99
N LYS A 36 7.82 7.56 8.82
CA LYS A 36 7.16 6.47 9.56
C LYS A 36 6.50 5.48 8.61
N VAL A 37 5.82 5.95 7.57
CA VAL A 37 5.20 5.09 6.55
C VAL A 37 6.27 4.32 5.77
N SER A 38 7.30 5.02 5.28
CA SER A 38 8.45 4.43 4.58
C SER A 38 9.10 3.32 5.39
N LYS A 39 9.37 3.55 6.68
CA LYS A 39 9.96 2.54 7.57
C LYS A 39 9.10 1.29 7.69
N ARG A 40 7.76 1.41 7.75
CA ARG A 40 6.86 0.25 7.78
C ARG A 40 6.85 -0.49 6.44
N MET A 41 6.75 0.22 5.33
CA MET A 41 6.77 -0.36 3.98
C MET A 41 8.07 -1.14 3.70
N ILE A 42 9.23 -0.55 4.04
CA ILE A 42 10.53 -1.22 3.93
C ILE A 42 10.58 -2.45 4.84
N LYS A 43 10.08 -2.35 6.08
CA LYS A 43 10.03 -3.49 6.99
C LYS A 43 9.18 -4.64 6.44
N TYR A 44 8.02 -4.36 5.84
CA TYR A 44 7.19 -5.39 5.20
C TYR A 44 7.90 -6.07 4.04
N LEU A 45 8.57 -5.29 3.18
CA LEU A 45 9.32 -5.82 2.04
C LEU A 45 10.49 -6.72 2.50
N VAL A 46 11.27 -6.25 3.48
CA VAL A 46 12.40 -7.01 4.03
C VAL A 46 11.92 -8.28 4.74
N ASN A 47 10.88 -8.19 5.56
CA ASN A 47 10.31 -9.35 6.24
C ASN A 47 9.82 -10.40 5.24
N PHE A 48 9.12 -9.98 4.18
CA PHE A 48 8.68 -10.89 3.14
C PHE A 48 9.88 -11.59 2.47
N ALA A 49 10.93 -10.84 2.12
CA ALA A 49 12.12 -11.41 1.50
C ALA A 49 12.89 -12.39 2.42
N TYR A 50 12.81 -12.24 3.73
CA TYR A 50 13.52 -13.10 4.70
C TYR A 50 12.69 -14.27 5.21
N TYR A 51 11.38 -14.13 5.32
CA TYR A 51 10.51 -15.07 6.06
C TYR A 51 9.32 -15.60 5.25
N ASP A 52 9.16 -15.18 3.99
CA ASP A 52 7.95 -15.40 3.17
C ASP A 52 6.65 -14.86 3.83
N ASP A 53 6.79 -13.99 4.83
CA ASP A 53 5.70 -13.37 5.57
C ASP A 53 6.05 -11.89 5.81
N PRO A 54 5.29 -10.92 5.28
CA PRO A 54 5.58 -9.49 5.52
C PRO A 54 5.36 -9.09 6.98
N THR A 55 4.61 -9.89 7.74
CA THR A 55 4.26 -9.65 9.14
C THR A 55 4.46 -10.90 10.00
N PRO A 56 5.71 -11.36 10.18
CA PRO A 56 6.04 -12.56 10.95
C PRO A 56 5.67 -12.38 12.43
N PRO A 57 5.65 -13.46 13.24
CA PRO A 57 5.36 -13.39 14.68
C PRO A 57 6.14 -12.27 15.40
N GLY A 58 5.44 -11.50 16.23
CA GLY A 58 5.99 -10.30 16.88
C GLY A 58 5.76 -8.99 16.10
N SER A 59 5.17 -9.05 14.91
CA SER A 59 4.66 -7.86 14.20
C SER A 59 3.44 -7.27 14.94
N PRO A 60 3.25 -5.93 14.92
CA PRO A 60 2.16 -5.26 15.64
C PRO A 60 0.77 -5.60 15.09
N MET A 61 0.70 -6.23 13.93
CA MET A 61 -0.51 -6.63 13.23
C MET A 61 -0.16 -7.77 12.26
N LYS A 62 -1.19 -8.48 11.78
CA LYS A 62 -1.06 -9.51 10.77
C LYS A 62 -1.62 -9.04 9.44
N TRP A 63 -0.79 -9.02 8.41
CA TRP A 63 -1.24 -8.96 7.02
C TRP A 63 -1.69 -10.37 6.64
N LYS A 64 -3.01 -10.53 6.48
CA LYS A 64 -3.61 -11.82 6.13
C LYS A 64 -3.26 -12.19 4.68
N GLN A 65 -2.98 -13.47 4.44
CA GLN A 65 -2.77 -14.00 3.10
C GLN A 65 -4.03 -13.82 2.26
N PHE A 66 -3.84 -13.43 1.00
CA PHE A 66 -4.93 -13.21 0.05
C PHE A 66 -5.67 -14.51 -0.28
N ASN A 67 -6.98 -14.51 -0.08
CA ASN A 67 -7.93 -15.53 -0.55
C ASN A 67 -9.12 -14.94 -1.34
N GLY A 68 -9.14 -13.62 -1.54
CA GLY A 68 -10.17 -12.93 -2.34
C GLY A 68 -10.50 -11.52 -1.82
N GLN A 69 -10.29 -11.25 -0.53
CA GLN A 69 -10.74 -10.01 0.12
C GLN A 69 -9.70 -9.34 1.02
N GLU A 70 -8.52 -9.96 1.20
CA GLU A 70 -7.51 -9.50 2.13
C GLU A 70 -6.60 -8.45 1.49
N PHE A 71 -7.00 -7.19 1.62
CA PHE A 71 -6.19 -6.06 1.20
C PHE A 71 -5.62 -5.36 2.43
N LEU A 72 -4.30 -5.15 2.46
CA LEU A 72 -3.70 -4.32 3.50
C LEU A 72 -3.84 -2.84 3.12
N ARG A 73 -4.36 -2.03 4.04
CA ARG A 73 -4.41 -0.58 3.90
C ARG A 73 -3.23 0.06 4.64
N ILE A 74 -2.29 0.60 3.86
CA ILE A 74 -1.19 1.42 4.37
C ILE A 74 -1.64 2.87 4.41
N SER A 75 -1.50 3.54 5.55
CA SER A 75 -1.94 4.94 5.71
C SER A 75 -0.97 5.78 6.53
N ASN A 76 -1.20 7.10 6.60
CA ASN A 76 -0.42 8.01 7.44
C ASN A 76 -0.71 7.86 8.95
N SER A 77 -1.48 6.85 9.36
CA SER A 77 -1.77 6.56 10.76
C SER A 77 -0.57 5.93 11.49
N ARG A 78 -0.71 5.75 12.81
CA ARG A 78 0.29 5.05 13.64
C ARG A 78 0.39 3.55 13.34
N SER A 79 -0.63 2.95 12.72
CA SER A 79 -0.71 1.52 12.44
C SER A 79 -1.52 1.22 11.19
N ASP A 80 -0.98 0.38 10.31
CA ASP A 80 -1.70 -0.15 9.16
C ASP A 80 -2.69 -1.24 9.59
N SER A 81 -3.73 -1.46 8.79
CA SER A 81 -4.78 -2.43 9.09
C SER A 81 -5.27 -3.10 7.82
N MET A 82 -5.91 -4.26 7.94
CA MET A 82 -6.70 -4.81 6.85
C MET A 82 -7.76 -3.78 6.43
N ALA A 83 -8.03 -3.71 5.13
CA ALA A 83 -9.10 -2.90 4.58
C ALA A 83 -10.45 -3.39 5.11
N ASP A 84 -11.34 -2.45 5.39
CA ASP A 84 -12.73 -2.76 5.72
C ASP A 84 -13.53 -3.15 4.47
N GLU A 85 -14.69 -3.76 4.70
CA GLU A 85 -15.60 -4.22 3.64
C GLU A 85 -15.96 -3.10 2.65
N SER A 86 -16.09 -1.85 3.11
CA SER A 86 -16.48 -0.74 2.25
C SER A 86 -15.39 -0.39 1.22
N VAL A 87 -14.12 -0.55 1.58
CA VAL A 87 -12.98 -0.38 0.67
C VAL A 87 -12.86 -1.58 -0.26
N VAL A 88 -12.95 -2.79 0.29
CA VAL A 88 -12.83 -4.04 -0.50
C VAL A 88 -13.93 -4.11 -1.56
N GLN A 89 -15.17 -3.81 -1.21
CA GLN A 89 -16.30 -3.89 -2.14
C GLN A 89 -16.16 -2.90 -3.31
N LYS A 90 -15.56 -1.73 -3.10
CA LYS A 90 -15.28 -0.79 -4.19
C LYS A 90 -14.29 -1.38 -5.20
N LEU A 91 -13.25 -2.07 -4.74
CA LEU A 91 -12.28 -2.73 -5.61
C LEU A 91 -12.92 -3.91 -6.34
N LEU A 92 -13.71 -4.74 -5.65
CA LEU A 92 -14.41 -5.87 -6.26
C LEU A 92 -15.45 -5.43 -7.29
N ASN A 93 -16.17 -4.32 -7.06
CA ASN A 93 -17.10 -3.78 -8.04
C ASN A 93 -16.40 -3.36 -9.34
N VAL A 94 -15.23 -2.73 -9.23
CA VAL A 94 -14.40 -2.38 -10.40
C VAL A 94 -13.89 -3.63 -11.09
N LEU A 95 -13.38 -4.61 -10.35
CA LEU A 95 -12.93 -5.90 -10.90
C LEU A 95 -14.05 -6.58 -11.67
N ASN A 96 -15.23 -6.76 -11.06
CA ASN A 96 -16.37 -7.43 -11.67
C ASN A 96 -16.85 -6.74 -12.95
N LEU A 97 -16.92 -5.41 -12.94
CA LEU A 97 -17.29 -4.64 -14.13
C LEU A 97 -16.32 -4.93 -15.28
N TRP A 98 -15.02 -4.84 -15.02
CA TRP A 98 -14.03 -5.05 -16.06
C TRP A 98 -13.93 -6.50 -16.50
N SER A 99 -13.95 -7.48 -15.59
CA SER A 99 -13.97 -8.91 -15.93
C SER A 99 -15.13 -9.24 -16.87
N TYR A 100 -16.32 -8.70 -16.61
CA TYR A 100 -17.47 -8.82 -17.49
C TYR A 100 -17.22 -8.18 -18.87
N VAL A 101 -16.72 -6.94 -18.90
CA VAL A 101 -16.51 -6.20 -20.16
C VAL A 101 -15.43 -6.83 -21.04
N VAL A 102 -14.33 -7.32 -20.45
CA VAL A 102 -13.23 -7.91 -21.20
C VAL A 102 -13.41 -9.40 -21.51
N GLY A 103 -14.50 -10.02 -21.03
CA GLY A 103 -14.80 -11.43 -21.23
C GLY A 103 -13.85 -12.37 -20.46
N TRP A 104 -13.29 -11.90 -19.34
CA TRP A 104 -12.43 -12.72 -18.49
C TRP A 104 -13.31 -13.46 -17.48
N GLU A 105 -13.42 -14.78 -17.62
CA GLU A 105 -14.05 -15.64 -16.62
C GLU A 105 -13.10 -15.83 -15.43
N LEU A 106 -13.56 -15.44 -14.23
CA LEU A 106 -12.84 -15.61 -12.97
C LEU A 106 -12.91 -17.05 -12.48
#